data_AF-X6N5Y8-F1
#
_entry.id   AF-X6N5Y8-F1
#
_cell.length_a   1.000
_cell.length_b   1.000
_cell.length_c   1.000
_cell.angle_alpha   90.00
_cell.angle_beta   90.00
_cell.angle_gamma   90.00
#
_symmetry.space_group_name_H-M   'P 1'
#
loop_
_entity.id
_entity.type
_entity.pdbx_description
1 polymer ?
#
loop_
_entity_poly.entity_id
_entity_poly.type
_entity_poly.pdbx_seq_one_letter_code
_entity_poly.pdbx_strand_id
1 'polypeptide(L)'
;VFCISYGYFVYDLYKNIFHHGGAAFIAHGIFCIIIYSVFTFQPCGQRLGIACLLFEGSTVWLHTYAFLYYNGYVRLAGYVRLIFAMAFFVIRIIFGLYITVEGFDVLVFRKIFWKVDVSCCQTWPVSIGLFLNILFHLLNFHWFGKIVEKALESVKSGQNIATLEKGKELDFDKYRNAALKQGKLE
;
A
#
# COMPACT_ATOMS: atom_id res chain seq x y z
N VAL A 1 19.69 4.74 5.92
CA VAL A 1 18.31 4.42 5.48
C VAL A 1 17.50 3.78 6.60
N PHE A 2 17.91 2.64 7.16
CA PHE A 2 17.12 1.93 8.19
C PHE A 2 16.74 2.76 9.42
N CYS A 3 17.65 3.55 9.99
CA CYS A 3 17.31 4.44 11.12
C CYS A 3 16.26 5.50 10.76
N ILE A 4 16.29 5.99 9.52
CA ILE A 4 15.30 6.96 9.02
C ILE A 4 13.95 6.26 8.85
N SER A 5 13.94 5.07 8.27
CA SER A 5 12.74 4.23 8.15
C SER A 5 12.14 3.91 9.52
N TYR A 6 12.98 3.54 10.51
CA TYR A 6 12.54 3.33 11.89
C TYR A 6 11.84 4.57 12.46
N GLY A 7 12.47 5.76 12.36
CA GLY A 7 11.87 7.01 12.84
C GLY A 7 10.54 7.33 12.15
N TYR A 8 10.46 7.09 10.84
CA TYR A 8 9.22 7.22 10.08
C TYR A 8 8.10 6.31 10.60
N PHE A 9 8.38 5.02 10.86
CA PHE A 9 7.36 4.09 11.35
C PHE A 9 6.99 4.32 12.82
N VAL A 10 7.90 4.86 13.65
CA VAL A 10 7.56 5.34 14.99
C VAL A 10 6.56 6.49 14.90
N TYR A 11 6.81 7.45 14.02
CA TYR A 11 5.88 8.57 13.79
C TYR A 11 4.53 8.09 13.21
N ASP A 12 4.56 7.14 12.26
CA ASP A 12 3.35 6.56 11.68
C ASP A 12 2.51 5.82 12.74
N LEU A 13 3.16 5.03 13.61
CA LEU A 13 2.48 4.38 14.73
C LEU A 13 1.88 5.41 15.70
N TYR A 14 2.63 6.44 16.08
CA TYR A 14 2.13 7.53 16.90
C TYR A 14 0.86 8.15 16.28
N LYS A 15 0.92 8.53 15.01
CA LYS A 15 -0.21 9.14 14.31
C LYS A 15 -1.43 8.22 14.32
N ASN A 16 -1.25 6.93 14.02
CA ASN A 16 -2.33 5.95 13.99
C ASN A 16 -2.93 5.67 15.38
N ILE A 17 -2.16 5.73 16.47
CA ILE A 17 -2.71 5.58 17.82
C ILE A 17 -3.58 6.78 18.19
N PHE A 18 -3.08 8.01 17.99
CA PHE A 18 -3.75 9.23 18.46
C PHE A 18 -4.88 9.71 17.54
N HIS A 19 -4.86 9.36 16.26
CA HIS A 19 -5.93 9.71 15.31
C HIS A 19 -6.89 8.55 15.03
N HIS A 20 -6.93 7.55 15.93
CA HIS A 20 -7.79 6.35 15.80
C HIS A 20 -7.66 5.63 14.45
N GLY A 21 -6.42 5.44 14.01
CA GLY A 21 -6.09 4.55 12.89
C GLY A 21 -6.60 3.14 13.15
N GLY A 22 -7.09 2.46 12.10
CA GLY A 22 -7.60 1.10 12.22
C GLY A 22 -6.55 0.13 12.75
N ALA A 23 -6.96 -0.92 13.47
CA ALA A 23 -6.05 -1.88 14.12
C ALA A 23 -4.99 -2.49 13.17
N ALA A 24 -5.33 -2.67 11.89
CA ALA A 24 -4.41 -3.11 10.84
C ALA A 24 -3.22 -2.14 10.64
N PHE A 25 -3.43 -0.83 10.74
CA PHE A 25 -2.37 0.18 10.60
C PHE A 25 -1.47 0.24 11.84
N ILE A 26 -2.05 0.03 13.02
CA ILE A 26 -1.27 -0.06 14.27
C ILE A 26 -0.37 -1.30 14.23
N ALA A 27 -0.91 -2.46 13.82
CA ALA A 27 -0.14 -3.68 13.65
C ALA A 27 0.99 -3.50 12.62
N HIS A 28 0.71 -2.88 11.47
CA HIS A 28 1.71 -2.52 10.46
C HIS A 28 2.86 -1.70 11.05
N GLY A 29 2.54 -0.62 11.76
CA GLY A 29 3.54 0.25 12.40
C GLY A 29 4.44 -0.52 13.36
N ILE A 30 3.84 -1.35 14.24
CA ILE A 30 4.60 -2.18 15.20
C ILE A 30 5.53 -3.16 14.46
N PHE A 31 5.01 -3.86 13.45
CA PHE A 31 5.81 -4.83 12.69
C PHE A 31 6.97 -4.14 11.96
N CYS A 32 6.73 -2.96 11.38
CA CYS A 32 7.75 -2.18 10.70
C CYS A 32 8.84 -1.72 11.67
N ILE A 33 8.45 -1.22 12.85
CA ILE A 33 9.39 -0.84 13.91
C ILE A 33 10.29 -2.01 14.28
N ILE A 34 9.75 -3.22 14.47
CA ILE A 34 10.54 -4.40 14.81
C ILE A 34 11.49 -4.78 13.66
N ILE A 35 11.02 -4.81 12.41
CA ILE A 35 11.87 -5.12 11.25
C ILE A 35 13.02 -4.11 11.15
N TYR A 36 12.73 -2.81 11.20
CA TYR A 36 13.72 -1.76 10.99
C TYR A 36 14.59 -1.43 12.21
N SER A 37 14.32 -2.01 13.39
CA SER A 37 15.19 -1.90 14.58
C SER A 37 15.98 -3.18 14.89
N VAL A 38 15.44 -4.36 14.55
CA VAL A 38 16.02 -5.65 14.94
C VAL A 38 16.55 -6.42 13.74
N PHE A 39 15.69 -6.71 12.75
CA PHE A 39 16.05 -7.57 11.62
C PHE A 39 17.03 -6.91 10.66
N THR A 40 16.79 -5.66 10.27
CA THR A 40 17.64 -4.95 9.30
C THR A 40 19.03 -4.58 9.82
N PHE A 41 19.24 -4.63 11.14
CA PHE A 41 20.56 -4.45 11.74
C PHE A 41 21.39 -5.74 11.76
N GLN A 42 20.82 -6.88 11.36
CA GLN A 42 21.59 -8.09 11.07
C GLN A 42 22.23 -7.99 9.68
N PRO A 43 23.48 -8.45 9.49
CA PRO A 43 24.14 -8.42 8.19
C PRO A 43 23.34 -9.08 7.05
N CYS A 44 22.69 -10.21 7.34
CA CYS A 44 21.84 -10.94 6.40
C CYS A 44 20.47 -10.28 6.14
N GLY A 45 20.01 -9.39 7.02
CA GLY A 45 18.68 -8.76 6.96
C GLY A 45 18.63 -7.47 6.16
N GLN A 46 19.77 -6.84 5.85
CA GLN A 46 19.81 -5.53 5.21
C GLN A 46 19.19 -5.53 3.81
N ARG A 47 19.56 -6.49 2.95
CA ARG A 47 19.03 -6.58 1.58
C ARG A 47 17.51 -6.80 1.57
N LEU A 48 17.04 -7.75 2.36
CA LEU A 48 15.61 -8.04 2.50
C LEU A 48 14.85 -6.85 3.11
N GLY A 49 15.45 -6.17 4.08
CA GLY A 49 14.92 -4.93 4.66
C GLY A 49 14.73 -3.82 3.64
N ILE A 50 15.69 -3.60 2.76
CA ILE A 50 15.57 -2.62 1.66
C ILE A 50 14.46 -3.03 0.69
N ALA A 51 14.38 -4.32 0.35
CA ALA A 51 13.32 -4.82 -0.52
C ALA A 51 11.92 -4.63 0.10
N CYS A 52 11.75 -4.92 1.39
CA CYS A 52 10.49 -4.66 2.09
C CYS A 52 10.17 -3.17 2.19
N LEU A 53 11.18 -2.28 2.23
CA LEU A 53 10.97 -0.83 2.22
C LEU A 53 10.34 -0.36 0.90
N LEU A 54 10.60 -1.07 -0.20
CA LEU A 54 9.97 -0.79 -1.49
C LEU A 54 8.44 -0.92 -1.44
N PHE A 55 7.88 -1.65 -0.48
CA PHE A 55 6.43 -1.74 -0.29
C PHE A 55 5.78 -0.39 0.01
N GLU A 56 6.51 0.55 0.62
CA GLU A 56 6.04 1.93 0.78
C GLU A 56 6.02 2.71 -0.54
N GLY A 57 6.66 2.21 -1.60
CA GLY A 57 6.56 2.81 -2.94
C GLY A 57 5.12 2.90 -3.45
N SER A 58 4.24 1.96 -3.08
CA SER A 58 2.83 2.03 -3.47
C SER A 58 2.05 3.14 -2.74
N THR A 59 2.48 3.56 -1.54
CA THR A 59 1.76 4.57 -0.74
C THR A 59 1.95 5.99 -1.28
N VAL A 60 2.99 6.24 -2.09
CA VAL A 60 3.15 7.48 -2.86
C VAL A 60 1.87 7.76 -3.66
N TRP A 61 1.37 6.77 -4.39
CA TRP A 61 0.15 6.90 -5.19
C TRP A 61 -1.12 7.08 -4.34
N LEU A 62 -1.17 6.47 -3.15
CA LEU A 62 -2.28 6.67 -2.21
C LEU A 62 -2.34 8.13 -1.73
N HIS A 63 -1.19 8.71 -1.38
CA HIS A 63 -1.11 10.11 -0.97
C HIS A 63 -1.38 11.07 -2.12
N THR A 64 -0.90 10.79 -3.33
CA THR A 64 -1.25 11.57 -4.52
C THR A 64 -2.74 11.54 -4.82
N TYR A 65 -3.37 10.36 -4.72
CA TYR A 65 -4.82 10.22 -4.84
C TYR A 65 -5.55 11.09 -3.81
N ALA A 66 -5.18 10.97 -2.53
CA ALA A 66 -5.81 11.73 -1.46
C ALA A 66 -5.67 13.25 -1.70
N PHE A 67 -4.47 13.70 -2.06
CA PHE A 67 -4.22 15.10 -2.40
C PHE A 67 -5.13 15.60 -3.52
N LEU A 68 -5.20 14.87 -4.64
CA LEU A 68 -6.04 15.26 -5.78
C LEU A 68 -7.53 15.27 -5.44
N TYR A 69 -7.97 14.28 -4.68
CA TYR A 69 -9.36 14.16 -4.25
C TYR A 69 -9.78 15.35 -3.38
N TYR A 70 -8.99 15.70 -2.37
CA TYR A 70 -9.28 16.83 -1.48
C TYR A 70 -9.20 18.20 -2.17
N ASN A 71 -8.47 18.31 -3.28
CA ASN A 71 -8.40 19.52 -4.11
C ASN A 71 -9.48 19.59 -5.21
N GLY A 72 -10.44 18.65 -5.24
CA GLY A 72 -11.56 18.67 -6.18
C GLY A 72 -11.27 18.09 -7.57
N TYR A 73 -10.07 17.56 -7.82
CA TYR A 73 -9.69 16.96 -9.11
C TYR A 73 -10.19 15.50 -9.23
N VAL A 74 -11.50 15.30 -9.19
CA VAL A 74 -12.14 13.97 -9.05
C VAL A 74 -11.82 12.99 -10.20
N ARG A 75 -11.72 13.47 -11.45
CA ARG A 75 -11.39 12.61 -12.60
C ARG A 75 -9.94 12.13 -12.55
N LEU A 76 -9.00 13.05 -12.27
CA LEU A 76 -7.59 12.73 -12.15
C LEU A 76 -7.32 11.83 -10.95
N ALA A 77 -8.00 12.08 -9.82
CA ALA A 77 -7.97 11.21 -8.66
C ALA A 77 -8.44 9.78 -9.00
N GLY A 78 -9.46 9.63 -9.85
CA GLY A 78 -9.90 8.32 -10.35
C GLY A 78 -8.78 7.53 -11.07
N TYR A 79 -8.04 8.19 -11.97
CA TYR A 79 -6.90 7.55 -12.66
C TYR A 79 -5.77 7.20 -11.69
N VAL A 80 -5.43 8.10 -10.76
CA VAL A 80 -4.39 7.84 -9.75
C VAL A 80 -4.81 6.72 -8.80
N ARG A 81 -6.10 6.59 -8.47
CA ARG A 81 -6.63 5.46 -7.68
C ARG A 81 -6.40 4.12 -8.38
N LEU A 82 -6.54 4.09 -9.70
CA LEU A 82 -6.27 2.89 -10.50
C LEU A 82 -4.77 2.56 -10.53
N ILE A 83 -3.92 3.57 -10.71
CA ILE A 83 -2.44 3.41 -10.64
C ILE A 83 -2.04 2.90 -9.25
N PHE A 84 -2.62 3.44 -8.18
CA PHE A 84 -2.42 2.96 -6.82
C PHE A 84 -2.77 1.47 -6.68
N ALA A 85 -3.92 1.04 -7.19
CA ALA A 85 -4.33 -0.37 -7.12
C ALA A 85 -3.36 -1.30 -7.87
N MET A 86 -2.90 -0.89 -9.06
CA MET A 86 -1.91 -1.65 -9.84
C MET A 86 -0.55 -1.69 -9.12
N ALA A 87 -0.08 -0.55 -8.62
CA ALA A 87 1.18 -0.46 -7.89
C ALA A 87 1.14 -1.30 -6.60
N PHE A 88 0.02 -1.29 -5.88
CA PHE A 88 -0.19 -2.13 -4.71
C PHE A 88 -0.11 -3.61 -5.07
N PHE A 89 -0.76 -4.05 -6.15
CA PHE A 89 -0.71 -5.43 -6.60
C PHE A 89 0.70 -5.87 -6.99
N VAL A 90 1.38 -5.11 -7.85
CA VAL A 90 2.71 -5.47 -8.35
C VAL A 90 3.75 -5.45 -7.22
N ILE A 91 3.79 -4.38 -6.43
CA ILE A 91 4.85 -4.18 -5.43
C ILE A 91 4.59 -5.02 -4.18
N ARG A 92 3.36 -5.05 -3.67
CA ARG A 92 3.07 -5.67 -2.36
C ARG A 92 2.63 -7.14 -2.46
N ILE A 93 1.98 -7.53 -3.56
CA ILE A 93 1.53 -8.92 -3.75
C ILE A 93 2.57 -9.71 -4.54
N ILE A 94 2.85 -9.34 -5.79
CA ILE A 94 3.78 -10.11 -6.63
C ILE A 94 5.20 -10.04 -6.08
N PHE A 95 5.75 -8.84 -5.95
CA PHE A 95 7.11 -8.67 -5.45
C PHE A 95 7.24 -9.04 -3.97
N GLY A 96 6.20 -8.79 -3.16
CA GLY A 96 6.16 -9.25 -1.77
C GLY A 96 6.22 -10.77 -1.62
N LEU A 97 5.53 -11.53 -2.48
CA LEU A 97 5.62 -12.99 -2.50
C LEU A 97 7.02 -13.45 -2.90
N TYR A 98 7.59 -12.83 -3.95
CA TYR A 98 8.96 -13.11 -4.38
C TYR A 98 9.98 -12.93 -3.25
N ILE A 99 9.93 -11.80 -2.54
CA ILE A 99 10.83 -11.51 -1.41
C ILE A 99 10.60 -12.49 -0.25
N THR A 100 9.37 -12.93 -0.02
CA THR A 100 9.07 -13.94 1.00
C THR A 100 9.73 -15.27 0.65
N VAL A 101 9.52 -15.77 -0.57
CA VAL A 101 10.11 -17.03 -1.04
C VAL A 101 11.64 -16.93 -1.03
N GLU A 102 12.19 -15.84 -1.54
CA GLU A 102 13.63 -15.60 -1.54
C GLU A 102 14.21 -15.55 -0.12
N GLY A 103 13.51 -14.91 0.82
CA GLY A 103 13.89 -14.87 2.24
C GLY A 103 14.00 -16.27 2.84
N PHE A 104 13.03 -17.15 2.57
CA PHE A 104 13.07 -18.55 3.00
C PHE A 104 14.19 -19.35 2.31
N ASP A 105 14.36 -19.18 1.00
CA ASP A 105 15.40 -19.89 0.24
C ASP A 105 16.82 -19.52 0.70
N VAL A 106 17.07 -18.25 1.00
CA VAL A 106 18.38 -17.74 1.43
C VAL A 106 18.63 -18.04 2.92
N LEU A 107 17.66 -17.78 3.80
CA LEU A 107 17.87 -17.82 5.26
C LEU A 107 17.57 -19.18 5.89
N VAL A 108 16.68 -19.98 5.30
CA VAL A 108 16.27 -21.29 5.84
C VAL A 108 16.85 -22.43 5.02
N PHE A 109 16.58 -22.47 3.71
CA PHE A 109 17.00 -23.58 2.86
C PHE A 109 18.47 -23.47 2.40
N ARG A 110 19.11 -22.32 2.60
CA ARG A 110 20.50 -22.03 2.21
C ARG A 110 20.80 -22.43 0.76
N LYS A 111 19.84 -22.23 -0.16
CA LYS A 111 20.00 -22.63 -1.56
C LYS A 111 21.10 -21.79 -2.23
N ILE A 112 21.87 -22.47 -3.06
CA ILE A 112 23.20 -22.13 -3.63
C ILE A 112 23.33 -20.78 -4.36
N PHE A 113 22.23 -20.14 -4.77
CA PHE A 113 22.31 -18.95 -5.64
C PHE A 113 22.97 -17.73 -5.00
N TRP A 114 22.90 -17.58 -3.67
CA TRP A 114 23.56 -16.51 -2.95
C TRP A 114 24.31 -17.08 -1.74
N LYS A 115 25.65 -17.05 -1.77
CA LYS A 115 26.50 -17.38 -0.60
C LYS A 115 26.37 -16.26 0.44
N VAL A 116 25.28 -16.26 1.20
CA VAL A 116 25.13 -15.38 2.36
C VAL A 116 25.75 -16.07 3.56
N ASP A 117 26.79 -15.48 4.12
CA ASP A 117 27.35 -15.95 5.38
C ASP A 117 26.42 -15.57 6.54
N VAL A 118 25.57 -16.51 6.92
CA VAL A 118 24.63 -16.37 8.05
C VAL A 118 25.27 -16.68 9.40
N SER A 119 26.56 -17.04 9.44
CA SER A 119 27.26 -17.44 10.68
C SER A 119 27.37 -16.28 11.68
N CYS A 120 27.38 -15.05 11.18
CA CYS A 120 27.38 -13.83 11.99
C CYS A 120 25.98 -13.34 12.39
N CYS A 121 24.91 -13.95 11.87
CA CYS A 121 23.55 -13.56 12.18
C CYS A 121 23.01 -14.34 13.39
N GLN A 122 22.42 -13.62 14.33
CA GLN A 122 21.69 -14.26 15.42
C GLN A 122 20.43 -14.94 14.87
N THR A 123 20.07 -16.12 15.39
CA THR A 123 18.90 -16.87 14.89
C THR A 123 17.59 -16.18 15.25
N TRP A 124 17.47 -15.61 16.45
CA TRP A 124 16.21 -15.05 16.94
C TRP A 124 15.71 -13.82 16.14
N PRO A 125 16.56 -12.83 15.75
CA PRO A 125 16.13 -11.71 14.90
C PRO A 125 15.71 -12.15 13.50
N VAL A 126 16.42 -13.15 12.96
CA VAL A 126 16.14 -13.70 11.63
C VAL A 126 14.78 -14.41 11.63
N SER A 127 14.50 -15.24 12.64
CA SER A 127 13.21 -15.90 12.79
C SER A 127 12.06 -14.90 12.95
N ILE A 128 12.25 -13.85 13.75
CA ILE A 128 11.24 -12.78 13.89
C ILE A 128 11.04 -12.05 12.56
N GLY A 129 12.10 -11.71 11.84
CA GLY A 129 12.02 -11.03 10.55
C GLY A 129 11.23 -11.84 9.51
N LEU A 130 11.50 -13.14 9.40
CA LEU A 130 10.76 -14.04 8.51
C LEU A 130 9.29 -14.17 8.91
N PHE A 131 9.01 -14.32 10.20
CA PHE A 131 7.65 -14.40 10.71
C PHE A 131 6.85 -13.13 10.43
N LEU A 132 7.43 -11.95 10.73
CA LEU A 132 6.81 -10.66 10.45
C LEU A 132 6.59 -10.45 8.96
N ASN A 133 7.51 -10.91 8.11
CA ASN A 133 7.34 -10.83 6.66
C ASN A 133 6.12 -11.64 6.16
N ILE A 134 5.85 -12.81 6.73
CA ILE A 134 4.60 -13.56 6.44
C ILE A 134 3.38 -12.75 6.89
N LEU A 135 3.40 -12.21 8.11
CA LEU A 135 2.28 -11.40 8.62
C LEU A 135 2.03 -10.16 7.75
N PHE A 136 3.08 -9.50 7.27
CA PHE A 136 2.96 -8.41 6.31
C PHE A 136 2.31 -8.83 5.02
N HIS A 137 2.67 -10.00 4.50
CA HIS A 137 2.08 -10.51 3.27
C HIS A 137 0.58 -10.79 3.44
N LEU A 138 0.17 -11.36 4.57
CA LEU A 138 -1.25 -11.55 4.92
C LEU A 138 -1.99 -10.21 5.05
N LEU A 139 -1.36 -9.22 5.68
CA LEU A 139 -1.93 -7.88 5.83
C LEU A 139 -2.08 -7.18 4.47
N ASN A 140 -1.10 -7.35 3.58
CA ASN A 140 -1.17 -6.84 2.21
C ASN A 140 -2.31 -7.52 1.42
N PHE A 141 -2.53 -8.82 1.56
CA PHE A 141 -3.70 -9.48 0.99
C PHE A 141 -5.02 -8.93 1.53
N HIS A 142 -5.10 -8.70 2.84
CA HIS A 142 -6.28 -8.10 3.46
C HIS A 142 -6.60 -6.71 2.89
N TRP A 143 -5.59 -5.85 2.75
CA TRP A 143 -5.76 -4.53 2.15
C TRP A 143 -6.08 -4.59 0.66
N PHE A 144 -5.46 -5.50 -0.09
CA PHE A 144 -5.78 -5.69 -1.50
C PHE A 144 -7.23 -6.09 -1.69
N GLY A 145 -7.76 -6.99 -0.85
CA GLY A 145 -9.18 -7.35 -0.83
C GLY A 145 -10.09 -6.12 -0.68
N LYS A 146 -9.78 -5.23 0.27
CA LYS A 146 -10.54 -3.97 0.46
C LYS A 146 -10.42 -3.01 -0.72
N ILE A 147 -9.27 -2.96 -1.39
CA ILE A 147 -9.08 -2.14 -2.60
C ILE A 147 -9.96 -2.68 -3.73
N VAL A 148 -9.98 -4.00 -3.92
CA VAL A 148 -10.81 -4.65 -4.95
C VAL A 148 -12.29 -4.47 -4.66
N GLU A 149 -12.73 -4.67 -3.41
CA GLU A 149 -14.11 -4.45 -2.99
C GLU A 149 -14.59 -3.03 -3.35
N LYS A 150 -13.82 -2.01 -2.95
CA LYS A 150 -14.13 -0.61 -3.30
C LYS A 150 -14.09 -0.34 -4.80
N ALA A 151 -13.20 -1.00 -5.54
CA ALA A 151 -13.16 -0.88 -7.00
C ALA A 151 -14.43 -1.48 -7.63
N LEU A 152 -14.87 -2.65 -7.16
CA LEU A 152 -16.09 -3.32 -7.63
C LEU A 152 -17.35 -2.53 -7.27
N GLU A 153 -17.43 -1.98 -6.06
CA GLU A 153 -18.52 -1.08 -5.67
C GLU A 153 -18.59 0.16 -6.56
N SER A 154 -17.42 0.75 -6.88
CA SER A 154 -17.34 1.88 -7.79
C SER A 154 -17.79 1.54 -9.21
N VAL A 155 -17.50 0.32 -9.69
CA VAL A 155 -17.99 -0.16 -11.00
C VAL A 155 -19.49 -0.40 -10.96
N LYS A 156 -20.01 -1.06 -9.90
CA LYS A 156 -21.46 -1.29 -9.73
C LYS A 156 -22.24 0.01 -9.60
N SER A 157 -21.72 0.99 -8.86
CA SER A 157 -22.33 2.32 -8.73
C SER A 157 -22.31 3.06 -10.07
N GLY A 158 -21.18 3.02 -10.81
CA GLY A 158 -21.10 3.54 -12.17
C GLY A 158 -22.04 2.84 -13.16
N GLN A 159 -22.22 1.52 -13.02
CA GLN A 159 -23.20 0.75 -13.78
C GLN A 159 -24.64 1.10 -13.39
N ASN A 160 -24.95 1.31 -12.11
CA ASN A 160 -26.29 1.74 -11.68
C ASN A 160 -26.63 3.14 -12.21
N ILE A 161 -25.66 4.05 -12.27
CA ILE A 161 -25.82 5.35 -12.93
C ILE A 161 -26.00 5.16 -14.45
N ALA A 162 -25.20 4.31 -15.10
CA ALA A 162 -25.32 4.02 -16.54
C ALA A 162 -26.60 3.21 -16.89
N THR A 163 -27.17 2.45 -15.95
CA THR A 163 -28.43 1.70 -16.11
C THR A 163 -29.63 2.63 -15.92
N LEU A 164 -29.50 3.69 -15.11
CA LEU A 164 -30.43 4.82 -15.09
C LEU A 164 -30.31 5.71 -16.36
N GLU A 165 -29.19 5.63 -17.10
CA GLU A 165 -28.96 6.31 -18.38
C GLU A 165 -29.50 5.56 -19.63
N LYS A 166 -30.24 4.45 -19.49
CA LYS A 166 -31.03 3.92 -20.62
C LYS A 166 -32.40 4.61 -20.67
N GLY A 167 -32.41 5.87 -21.11
CA GLY A 167 -33.63 6.54 -21.60
C GLY A 167 -34.05 7.86 -20.96
N LYS A 168 -33.24 8.53 -20.13
CA LYS A 168 -33.53 9.90 -19.68
C LYS A 168 -32.29 10.79 -19.67
N GLU A 169 -32.44 11.99 -20.25
CA GLU A 169 -31.49 13.11 -20.21
C GLU A 169 -31.04 13.39 -18.77
N LEU A 170 -29.73 13.58 -18.57
CA LEU A 170 -29.12 13.83 -17.28
C LEU A 170 -29.32 15.28 -16.82
N ASP A 171 -29.64 15.45 -15.53
CA ASP A 171 -29.82 16.74 -14.87
C ASP A 171 -28.54 17.61 -14.89
N PHE A 172 -27.36 17.01 -15.17
CA PHE A 172 -26.11 17.75 -15.34
C PHE A 172 -26.10 18.67 -16.57
N ASP A 173 -26.83 18.34 -17.64
CA ASP A 173 -27.03 19.27 -18.76
C ASP A 173 -27.94 20.43 -18.39
N LYS A 174 -28.84 20.25 -17.41
CA LYS A 174 -29.67 21.34 -16.87
C LYS A 174 -28.82 22.34 -16.09
N TYR A 175 -27.85 21.89 -15.29
CA TYR A 175 -26.90 22.77 -14.60
C TYR A 175 -25.91 23.43 -15.55
N ARG A 176 -25.40 22.71 -16.57
CA ARG A 176 -24.52 23.28 -17.61
C ARG A 176 -25.26 24.33 -18.44
N ASN A 177 -26.50 24.06 -18.86
CA ASN A 177 -27.31 25.00 -19.63
C ASN A 177 -27.86 26.16 -18.77
N ALA A 178 -28.08 25.96 -17.47
CA ALA A 178 -28.41 27.04 -16.53
C ALA A 178 -27.21 27.95 -16.27
N ALA A 179 -25.99 27.41 -16.17
CA ALA A 179 -24.76 28.18 -16.03
C ALA A 179 -24.44 28.98 -17.30
N LEU A 180 -24.65 28.40 -18.48
CA LEU A 180 -24.50 29.07 -19.77
C LEU A 180 -25.58 30.16 -19.98
N LYS A 181 -26.82 29.93 -19.54
CA LYS A 181 -27.89 30.96 -19.57
C LYS A 181 -27.69 32.10 -18.57
N GLN A 182 -26.91 31.89 -17.51
CA GLN A 182 -26.59 32.91 -16.51
C GLN A 182 -25.33 33.73 -16.85
N GLY A 183 -24.69 33.51 -18.00
CA GLY A 183 -23.49 34.26 -18.41
C GLY A 183 -22.30 34.13 -17.46
N LYS A 184 -22.21 33.03 -16.69
CA LYS A 184 -21.16 32.80 -15.68
C LYS A 184 -19.97 31.99 -16.19
N LEU A 185 -19.91 31.77 -17.49
CA LEU A 185 -18.79 31.11 -18.18
C LEU A 185 -18.47 31.92 -19.44
N GLU A 186 -17.80 33.05 -19.23
CA GLU A 186 -16.75 33.55 -20.13
C GLU A 186 -15.40 33.32 -19.44
#